data_AF-A7SJ90-F1
#
_entry.id   AF-A7SJ90-F1
#
_cell.length_a   1.000
_cell.length_b   1.000
_cell.length_c   1.000
_cell.angle_alpha   90.00
_cell.angle_beta   90.00
_cell.angle_gamma   90.00
#
_symmetry.space_group_name_H-M   'P 1'
#
loop_
_entity.id
_entity.type
_entity.pdbx_description
1 polymer ?
#
loop_
_entity_poly.entity_id
_entity_poly.type
_entity_poly.pdbx_seq_one_letter_code
_entity_poly.pdbx_strand_id
1 'polypeptide(L)'
;MAGLIEMENLKVKDLKALAKERGIPRYYWMRRDELVGALTSTAANLIKSELDKFADWILSYVPEPIKKTVKEAADKRVERLKERIKRLHEEVEDRFTPKEQQTALKGYLKTHGIAGQRGYDPKTFIARIKPKVLELISQQKKPIKVKFIFTCGFIKEDPATAQIEEELGYFHTEKPEIVTESTDLSDLFDTMTNYLLGLVELFQKQGSGWQFDQIVDICPVKELLLCTQIVDICQVKVQLPCTQIVDICQVKRWKQQGYKSSLKMLVYNFSCYHFTKWVQEGQITQGEFVIVAVLNGITIFPAIVLNALVLVSIWRTPALHTPSMVLLGSLALSDFGVGILAQPLIVVSAAMELKASEWPKMYCDIATVYCFFSSHFCGVSLLSITAVVVDRFMALHLHLRYRAIITAKKVSIVCCGIWLAAVEFGLSFILYGIQKYNITLCCVTGICAVVIIVSYFSIYKIIRKHRNQIQVVGPVNTSCEEDSSIFNVTSSLKYRKSIRNSLYIYFAFVLCYIPCFVAFAYYDITGDNNRSATFVKISVTIVFMNSGINPVIYCWKMKELRCAVRKTLPFSKEQ
;
A
#
# COMPACT_ATOMS: atom_id res chain seq x y z
N MET A 1 15.11 -46.85 5.53
CA MET A 1 14.75 -45.44 5.31
C MET A 1 13.85 -44.89 6.41
N ALA A 2 12.75 -45.56 6.79
CA ALA A 2 11.93 -45.15 7.94
C ALA A 2 12.75 -44.98 9.24
N GLY A 3 13.63 -45.93 9.55
CA GLY A 3 14.50 -45.83 10.75
C GLY A 3 15.61 -44.77 10.72
N LEU A 4 15.93 -44.15 9.56
CA LEU A 4 16.87 -43.02 9.49
C LEU A 4 16.19 -41.70 9.89
N ILE A 5 14.89 -41.58 9.62
CA ILE A 5 14.05 -40.43 9.96
C ILE A 5 13.63 -40.50 11.44
N GLU A 6 13.46 -41.70 12.01
CA GLU A 6 13.14 -41.88 13.43
C GLU A 6 14.32 -41.59 14.38
N MET A 7 15.57 -41.69 13.91
CA MET A 7 16.75 -41.44 14.75
C MET A 7 16.88 -39.98 15.20
N GLU A 8 16.30 -39.03 14.45
CA GLU A 8 16.30 -37.60 14.79
C GLU A 8 15.40 -37.27 15.99
N ASN A 9 14.44 -38.14 16.32
CA ASN A 9 13.49 -37.96 17.42
C ASN A 9 13.90 -38.68 18.72
N LEU A 10 14.99 -39.45 18.68
CA LEU A 10 15.46 -40.21 19.85
C LEU A 10 16.23 -39.33 20.84
N LYS A 11 16.06 -39.61 22.14
CA LYS A 11 16.81 -38.95 23.21
C LYS A 11 18.25 -39.46 23.22
N VAL A 12 19.18 -38.64 23.76
CA VAL A 12 20.62 -38.95 23.81
C VAL A 12 20.91 -40.31 24.47
N LYS A 13 20.10 -40.70 25.47
CA LYS A 13 20.23 -42.00 26.16
C LYS A 13 19.99 -43.17 25.20
N ASP A 14 18.96 -43.08 24.37
CA ASP A 14 18.59 -44.11 23.39
C ASP A 14 19.60 -44.13 22.24
N LEU A 15 20.08 -42.97 21.79
CA LEU A 15 21.17 -42.86 20.82
C LEU A 15 22.47 -43.50 21.33
N LYS A 16 22.82 -43.31 22.61
CA LYS A 16 24.00 -43.97 23.22
C LYS A 16 23.80 -45.47 23.37
N ALA A 17 22.58 -45.95 23.64
CA ALA A 17 22.28 -47.38 23.66
C ALA A 17 22.42 -48.01 22.27
N LEU A 18 21.89 -47.35 21.24
CA LEU A 18 22.06 -47.72 19.82
C LEU A 18 23.53 -47.69 19.38
N ALA A 19 24.28 -46.68 19.78
CA ALA A 19 25.70 -46.57 19.45
C ALA A 19 26.54 -47.66 20.14
N LYS A 20 26.15 -48.06 21.35
CA LYS A 20 26.73 -49.21 22.05
C LYS A 20 26.43 -50.52 21.31
N GLU A 21 25.18 -50.75 20.92
CA GLU A 21 24.75 -51.94 20.20
C GLU A 21 25.45 -52.07 18.83
N ARG A 22 25.71 -50.94 18.17
CA ARG A 22 26.42 -50.87 16.89
C ARG A 22 27.95 -50.75 17.00
N GLY A 23 28.50 -50.89 18.20
CA GLY A 23 29.95 -50.96 18.43
C GLY A 23 30.72 -49.67 18.14
N ILE A 24 30.08 -48.50 18.21
CA ILE A 24 30.73 -47.21 17.93
C ILE A 24 31.69 -46.85 19.08
N PRO A 25 33.00 -46.73 18.84
CA PRO A 25 33.96 -46.44 19.90
C PRO A 25 33.79 -45.01 20.45
N ARG A 26 34.04 -44.80 21.75
CA ARG A 26 33.94 -43.50 22.43
C ARG A 26 32.53 -42.86 22.45
N TYR A 27 31.49 -43.60 22.10
CA TYR A 27 30.09 -43.13 22.06
C TYR A 27 29.59 -42.47 23.36
N TYR A 28 30.19 -42.82 24.51
CA TYR A 28 29.85 -42.25 25.81
C TYR A 28 30.19 -40.76 25.93
N TRP A 29 31.24 -40.32 25.24
CA TRP A 29 31.78 -38.95 25.26
C TRP A 29 31.29 -38.10 24.09
N MET A 30 30.64 -38.74 23.11
CA MET A 30 30.11 -38.06 21.94
C MET A 30 28.89 -37.22 22.28
N ARG A 31 28.83 -36.03 21.68
CA ARG A 31 27.65 -35.16 21.72
C ARG A 31 26.55 -35.75 20.83
N ARG A 32 25.31 -35.26 20.96
CA ARG A 32 24.14 -35.83 20.28
C ARG A 32 24.30 -35.83 18.76
N ASP A 33 24.79 -34.75 18.22
CA ASP A 33 25.12 -34.53 16.81
C ASP A 33 26.22 -35.48 16.31
N GLU A 34 27.28 -35.69 17.11
CA GLU A 34 28.32 -36.67 16.81
C GLU A 34 27.78 -38.12 16.83
N LEU A 35 26.89 -38.44 17.78
CA LEU A 35 26.19 -39.72 17.87
C LEU A 35 25.30 -39.96 16.65
N VAL A 36 24.49 -38.98 16.27
CA VAL A 36 23.62 -39.06 15.09
C VAL A 36 24.46 -39.20 13.82
N GLY A 37 25.52 -38.41 13.65
CA GLY A 37 26.42 -38.52 12.51
C GLY A 37 27.11 -39.88 12.41
N ALA A 38 27.66 -40.38 13.52
CA ALA A 38 28.32 -41.69 13.58
C ALA A 38 27.34 -42.85 13.35
N LEU A 39 26.13 -42.79 13.93
CA LEU A 39 25.08 -43.78 13.73
C LEU A 39 24.55 -43.78 12.29
N THR A 40 24.43 -42.61 11.67
CA THR A 40 23.98 -42.44 10.29
C THR A 40 25.02 -42.97 9.31
N SER A 41 26.31 -42.66 9.53
CA SER A 41 27.42 -43.22 8.74
C SER A 41 27.51 -44.74 8.89
N THR A 42 27.39 -45.25 10.12
CA THR A 42 27.37 -46.70 10.39
C THR A 42 26.16 -47.37 9.74
N ALA A 43 24.97 -46.76 9.80
CA ALA A 43 23.77 -47.25 9.13
C ALA A 43 23.92 -47.28 7.60
N ALA A 44 24.51 -46.25 7.00
CA ALA A 44 24.78 -46.20 5.57
C ALA A 44 25.75 -47.30 5.13
N ASN A 45 26.81 -47.54 5.91
CA ASN A 45 27.76 -48.62 5.66
C ASN A 45 27.13 -50.01 5.85
N LEU A 46 26.26 -50.18 6.85
CA LEU A 46 25.52 -51.42 7.08
C LEU A 46 24.56 -51.72 5.92
N ILE A 47 23.81 -50.71 5.48
CA ILE A 47 22.91 -50.82 4.31
C ILE A 47 23.71 -51.18 3.06
N LYS A 48 24.87 -50.54 2.85
CA LYS A 48 25.78 -50.85 1.74
C LYS A 48 26.24 -52.31 1.77
N SER A 49 26.61 -52.82 2.95
CA SER A 49 27.02 -54.21 3.15
C SER A 49 25.87 -55.22 2.97
N GLU A 50 24.66 -54.92 3.44
CA GLU A 50 23.50 -55.78 3.27
C GLU A 50 23.01 -55.83 1.82
N LEU A 51 23.15 -54.72 1.07
CA LEU A 51 22.91 -54.69 -0.37
C LEU A 51 23.88 -55.59 -1.14
N ASP A 52 25.16 -55.60 -0.75
CA ASP A 52 26.18 -56.47 -1.35
C ASP A 52 25.88 -57.95 -1.03
N LYS A 53 25.54 -58.29 0.22
CA LYS A 53 25.12 -59.66 0.60
C LYS A 53 23.84 -60.12 -0.11
N PHE A 54 22.87 -59.23 -0.30
CA PHE A 54 21.64 -59.54 -1.01
C PHE A 54 21.89 -59.80 -2.51
N ALA A 55 22.80 -59.05 -3.12
CA ALA A 55 23.23 -59.30 -4.49
C ALA A 55 23.92 -60.66 -4.63
N ASP A 56 24.84 -60.99 -3.73
CA ASP A 56 25.52 -62.29 -3.69
C ASP A 56 24.53 -63.45 -3.44
N TRP A 57 23.54 -63.25 -2.57
CA TRP A 57 22.47 -64.21 -2.32
C TRP A 57 21.64 -64.49 -3.58
N ILE A 58 21.21 -63.45 -4.33
CA ILE A 58 20.49 -63.64 -5.60
C ILE A 58 21.35 -64.41 -6.60
N LEU A 59 22.65 -64.07 -6.71
CA LEU A 59 23.57 -64.73 -7.64
C LEU A 59 23.80 -66.21 -7.30
N SER A 60 23.59 -66.63 -6.05
CA SER A 60 23.69 -68.04 -5.64
C SER A 60 22.61 -68.94 -6.26
N TYR A 61 21.46 -68.38 -6.67
CA TYR A 61 20.36 -69.11 -7.30
C TYR A 61 20.39 -69.05 -8.84
N VAL A 62 21.38 -68.38 -9.44
CA VAL A 62 21.48 -68.19 -10.90
C VAL A 62 22.38 -69.26 -11.55
N PRO A 63 21.90 -69.99 -12.57
CA PRO A 63 22.69 -70.98 -13.31
C PRO A 63 23.90 -70.37 -14.03
N GLU A 64 25.02 -71.10 -14.06
CA GLU A 64 26.32 -70.60 -14.59
C GLU A 64 26.33 -69.99 -16.00
N PRO A 65 25.54 -70.44 -16.99
CA PRO A 65 25.58 -69.87 -18.35
C PRO A 65 25.18 -68.39 -18.41
N ILE A 66 24.36 -67.92 -17.46
CA ILE A 66 23.84 -66.55 -17.40
C ILE A 66 24.32 -65.77 -16.17
N LYS A 67 24.98 -66.44 -15.22
CA LYS A 67 25.44 -65.87 -13.95
C LYS A 67 26.42 -64.70 -14.14
N LYS A 68 27.29 -64.77 -15.14
CA LYS A 68 28.23 -63.67 -15.47
C LYS A 68 27.48 -62.41 -15.92
N THR A 69 26.51 -62.55 -16.82
CA THR A 69 25.69 -61.44 -17.34
C THR A 69 24.79 -60.84 -16.25
N VAL A 70 24.21 -61.69 -15.40
CA VAL A 70 23.37 -61.25 -14.27
C VAL A 70 24.21 -60.56 -13.18
N LYS A 71 25.42 -61.05 -12.91
CA LYS A 71 26.38 -60.42 -11.98
C LYS A 71 26.78 -59.02 -12.45
N GLU A 72 27.18 -58.87 -13.71
CA GLU A 72 27.52 -57.55 -14.27
C GLU A 72 26.32 -56.57 -14.23
N ALA A 73 25.10 -57.06 -14.46
CA ALA A 73 23.90 -56.24 -14.37
C ALA A 73 23.53 -55.87 -12.92
N ALA A 74 23.72 -56.78 -11.97
CA ALA A 74 23.48 -56.57 -10.54
C ALA A 74 24.49 -55.57 -9.95
N ASP A 75 25.79 -55.77 -10.19
CA ASP A 75 26.86 -54.88 -9.74
C ASP A 75 26.66 -53.45 -10.27
N LYS A 76 26.28 -53.31 -11.55
CA LYS A 76 25.96 -52.00 -12.16
C LYS A 76 24.72 -51.33 -11.55
N ARG A 77 23.82 -52.10 -10.94
CA ARG A 77 22.60 -51.57 -10.28
C ARG A 77 22.88 -51.21 -8.83
N VAL A 78 23.67 -52.02 -8.12
CA VAL A 78 24.17 -51.75 -6.77
C VAL A 78 25.06 -50.51 -6.76
N GLU A 79 25.98 -50.36 -7.71
CA GLU A 79 26.82 -49.16 -7.82
C GLU A 79 26.00 -47.90 -8.16
N ARG A 80 24.98 -48.00 -9.02
CA ARG A 80 24.05 -46.88 -9.25
C ARG A 80 23.29 -46.48 -7.99
N LEU A 81 22.94 -47.43 -7.12
CA LEU A 81 22.29 -47.17 -5.84
C LEU A 81 23.26 -46.56 -4.83
N LYS A 82 24.50 -47.07 -4.74
CA LYS A 82 25.58 -46.49 -3.92
C LYS A 82 25.86 -45.04 -4.30
N GLU A 83 25.94 -44.74 -5.59
CA GLU A 83 26.14 -43.38 -6.11
C GLU A 83 24.93 -42.45 -5.85
N ARG A 84 23.72 -43.01 -5.80
CA ARG A 84 22.51 -42.26 -5.48
C ARG A 84 22.44 -41.93 -3.98
N ILE A 85 22.89 -42.84 -3.12
CA ILE A 85 23.04 -42.60 -1.67
C ILE A 85 24.13 -41.56 -1.40
N LYS A 86 25.26 -41.64 -2.12
CA LYS A 86 26.36 -40.66 -2.03
C LYS A 86 25.90 -39.26 -2.46
N ARG A 87 25.20 -39.14 -3.59
CA ARG A 87 24.63 -37.86 -4.04
C ARG A 87 23.62 -37.26 -3.06
N LEU A 88 22.80 -38.08 -2.42
CA LEU A 88 21.87 -37.62 -1.37
C LEU A 88 22.62 -37.09 -0.12
N HIS A 89 23.78 -37.67 0.20
CA HIS A 89 24.64 -37.18 1.28
C HIS A 89 25.30 -35.83 0.90
N GLU A 90 25.81 -35.72 -0.33
CA GLU A 90 26.38 -34.48 -0.88
C GLU A 90 25.33 -33.35 -1.01
N GLU A 91 24.08 -33.67 -1.37
CA GLU A 91 22.94 -32.73 -1.40
C GLU A 91 22.53 -32.21 0.00
N VAL A 92 22.87 -32.93 1.07
CA VAL A 92 22.68 -32.45 2.45
C VAL A 92 23.81 -31.51 2.85
N GLU A 93 25.05 -31.73 2.39
CA GLU A 93 26.18 -30.82 2.66
C GLU A 93 26.17 -29.53 1.82
N ASP A 94 25.73 -29.57 0.56
CA ASP A 94 25.62 -28.39 -0.32
C ASP A 94 24.62 -27.34 0.20
N ARG A 95 23.64 -27.76 1.01
CA ARG A 95 22.62 -26.87 1.58
C ARG A 95 23.19 -25.81 2.54
N PHE A 96 24.25 -26.14 3.27
CA PHE A 96 24.89 -25.22 4.23
C PHE A 96 26.01 -24.39 3.60
N THR A 97 26.17 -24.43 2.28
CA THR A 97 27.22 -23.68 1.59
C THR A 97 26.72 -22.26 1.27
N PRO A 98 27.50 -21.20 1.57
CA PRO A 98 27.09 -19.83 1.27
C PRO A 98 26.89 -19.63 -0.24
N LYS A 99 25.70 -19.19 -0.64
CA LYS A 99 25.35 -18.88 -2.03
C LYS A 99 25.14 -17.38 -2.18
N GLU A 100 25.80 -16.76 -3.15
CA GLU A 100 25.61 -15.33 -3.45
C GLU A 100 24.18 -15.10 -3.94
N GLN A 101 23.43 -14.25 -3.24
CA GLN A 101 22.07 -13.89 -3.60
C GLN A 101 22.08 -12.72 -4.59
N GLN A 102 21.25 -12.79 -5.64
CA GLN A 102 21.09 -11.67 -6.56
C GLN A 102 20.36 -10.52 -5.87
N THR A 103 21.04 -9.37 -5.75
CA THR A 103 20.44 -8.15 -5.18
C THR A 103 20.32 -7.07 -6.27
N ALA A 104 19.39 -6.12 -6.06
CA ALA A 104 19.21 -4.97 -6.95
C ALA A 104 20.45 -4.04 -7.02
N LEU A 105 21.39 -4.21 -6.09
CA LEU A 105 22.67 -3.48 -6.00
C LEU A 105 23.85 -4.35 -6.47
N LYS A 106 23.63 -5.19 -7.49
CA LYS A 106 24.64 -6.06 -8.08
C LYS A 106 25.89 -5.25 -8.47
N GLY A 107 26.99 -5.44 -7.73
CA GLY A 107 28.26 -4.72 -7.90
C GLY A 107 28.66 -3.80 -6.73
N TYR A 108 27.70 -3.39 -5.89
CA TYR A 108 27.92 -2.49 -4.74
C TYR A 108 27.66 -3.18 -3.39
N LEU A 109 26.76 -4.17 -3.37
CA LEU A 109 26.43 -4.97 -2.19
C LEU A 109 26.54 -6.46 -2.53
N LYS A 110 27.28 -7.22 -1.73
CA LYS A 110 27.31 -8.69 -1.83
C LYS A 110 26.61 -9.30 -0.63
N THR A 111 25.56 -10.06 -0.88
CA THR A 111 24.83 -10.82 0.14
C THR A 111 25.02 -12.29 -0.15
N HIS A 112 25.43 -13.06 0.86
CA HIS A 112 25.49 -14.52 0.75
C HIS A 112 24.45 -15.09 1.70
N GLY A 113 23.58 -15.97 1.22
CA GLY A 113 22.63 -16.70 2.05
C GLY A 113 23.11 -18.12 2.32
N ILE A 114 22.82 -18.64 3.51
CA ILE A 114 23.01 -20.05 3.87
C ILE A 114 21.66 -20.59 4.32
N ALA A 115 21.09 -21.47 3.50
CA ALA A 115 19.79 -22.06 3.77
C ALA A 115 19.81 -22.88 5.07
N GLY A 116 18.75 -22.73 5.86
CA GLY A 116 18.53 -23.58 7.03
C GLY A 116 17.83 -24.89 6.69
N GLN A 117 17.71 -25.77 7.68
CA GLN A 117 17.10 -27.09 7.55
C GLN A 117 16.21 -27.38 8.78
N ARG A 118 15.01 -27.93 8.54
CA ARG A 118 14.12 -28.44 9.61
C ARG A 118 14.87 -29.44 10.50
N GLY A 119 14.67 -29.35 11.82
CA GLY A 119 15.28 -30.25 12.81
C GLY A 119 16.60 -29.77 13.43
N TYR A 120 17.15 -28.64 12.99
CA TYR A 120 18.30 -28.00 13.62
C TYR A 120 17.86 -26.89 14.57
N ASP A 121 18.24 -26.97 15.84
CA ASP A 121 18.08 -25.85 16.77
C ASP A 121 19.05 -24.71 16.41
N PRO A 122 18.74 -23.46 16.78
CA PRO A 122 19.52 -22.30 16.36
C PRO A 122 21.00 -22.37 16.75
N LYS A 123 21.33 -22.93 17.91
CA LYS A 123 22.71 -23.01 18.40
C LYS A 123 23.51 -24.05 17.61
N THR A 124 22.91 -25.19 17.32
CA THR A 124 23.52 -26.25 16.50
C THR A 124 23.73 -25.78 15.05
N PHE A 125 22.76 -25.05 14.47
CA PHE A 125 22.90 -24.48 13.14
C PHE A 125 24.06 -23.48 13.06
N ILE A 126 24.16 -22.53 14.01
CA ILE A 126 25.25 -21.54 14.07
C ILE A 126 26.62 -22.24 14.18
N ALA A 127 26.74 -23.24 15.04
CA ALA A 127 27.98 -23.99 15.21
C ALA A 127 28.42 -24.66 13.90
N ARG A 128 27.46 -25.16 13.10
CA ARG A 128 27.72 -25.83 11.82
C ARG A 128 28.16 -24.87 10.71
N ILE A 129 27.57 -23.67 10.64
CA ILE A 129 27.89 -22.68 9.59
C ILE A 129 29.11 -21.81 9.92
N LYS A 130 29.47 -21.69 11.21
CA LYS A 130 30.58 -20.85 11.70
C LYS A 130 31.86 -20.98 10.86
N PRO A 131 32.43 -22.18 10.61
CA PRO A 131 33.66 -22.28 9.82
C PRO A 131 33.51 -21.73 8.39
N LYS A 132 32.36 -21.98 7.74
CA LYS A 132 32.09 -21.52 6.36
C LYS A 132 31.92 -20.00 6.29
N VAL A 133 31.28 -19.39 7.29
CA VAL A 133 31.11 -17.93 7.36
C VAL A 133 32.44 -17.24 7.64
N LEU A 134 33.24 -17.77 8.58
CA LEU A 134 34.57 -17.24 8.86
C LEU A 134 35.48 -17.31 7.64
N GLU A 135 35.46 -18.42 6.92
CA GLU A 135 36.17 -18.58 5.65
C GLU A 135 35.71 -17.54 4.61
N LEU A 136 34.40 -17.38 4.42
CA LEU A 136 33.83 -16.41 3.50
C LEU A 136 34.27 -14.97 3.81
N ILE A 137 34.29 -14.58 5.09
CA ILE A 137 34.70 -13.23 5.54
C ILE A 137 36.22 -13.06 5.40
N SER A 138 37.00 -14.11 5.68
CA SER A 138 38.47 -14.08 5.57
C SER A 138 38.96 -13.88 4.13
N GLN A 139 38.23 -14.39 3.15
CA GLN A 139 38.55 -14.26 1.72
C GLN A 139 38.26 -12.87 1.15
N GLN A 140 37.62 -11.97 1.91
CA GLN A 140 37.29 -10.62 1.46
C GLN A 140 38.42 -9.62 1.75
N LYS A 141 38.67 -8.70 0.82
CA LYS A 141 39.61 -7.59 1.01
C LYS A 141 39.11 -6.64 2.10
N LYS A 142 39.84 -6.55 3.22
CA LYS A 142 39.56 -5.70 4.38
C LYS A 142 40.02 -4.24 4.15
N PRO A 143 39.41 -3.22 4.78
CA PRO A 143 38.32 -3.30 5.75
C PRO A 143 36.96 -3.56 5.08
N ILE A 144 36.10 -4.33 5.75
CA ILE A 144 34.74 -4.64 5.29
C ILE A 144 33.74 -4.39 6.41
N LYS A 145 32.52 -4.02 6.04
CA LYS A 145 31.39 -3.95 6.97
C LYS A 145 30.55 -5.22 6.85
N VAL A 146 30.31 -5.87 7.98
CA VAL A 146 29.54 -7.12 8.06
C VAL A 146 28.29 -6.91 8.90
N LYS A 147 27.15 -7.38 8.40
CA LYS A 147 25.88 -7.44 9.12
C LYS A 147 25.27 -8.82 8.98
N PHE A 148 24.74 -9.39 10.08
CA PHE A 148 24.04 -10.66 10.06
C PHE A 148 22.53 -10.46 10.13
N ILE A 149 21.81 -11.25 9.33
CA ILE A 149 20.35 -11.33 9.31
C ILE A 149 19.97 -12.80 9.47
N PHE A 150 19.15 -13.11 10.47
CA PHE A 150 18.56 -14.41 10.76
C PHE A 150 17.09 -14.41 10.36
N THR A 151 16.70 -15.39 9.54
CA THR A 151 15.29 -15.67 9.26
C THR A 151 14.92 -16.99 9.90
N CYS A 152 13.96 -16.98 10.83
CA CYS A 152 13.52 -18.15 11.57
C CYS A 152 12.03 -18.41 11.34
N GLY A 153 11.63 -19.66 11.16
CA GLY A 153 10.24 -20.10 11.18
C GLY A 153 9.80 -20.39 12.61
N PHE A 154 8.59 -19.97 12.93
CA PHE A 154 7.90 -20.23 14.19
C PHE A 154 6.56 -20.88 13.90
N ILE A 155 6.15 -21.77 14.80
CA ILE A 155 4.86 -22.44 14.77
C ILE A 155 4.07 -22.12 16.02
N LYS A 156 2.75 -22.04 15.88
CA LYS A 156 1.83 -21.91 17.01
C LYS A 156 0.66 -22.86 16.80
N GLU A 157 0.45 -23.73 17.77
CA GLU A 157 -0.67 -24.67 17.76
C GLU A 157 -1.86 -24.06 18.51
N ASP A 158 -3.02 -24.01 17.85
CA ASP A 158 -4.27 -23.59 18.49
C ASP A 158 -4.80 -24.73 19.39
N PRO A 159 -4.84 -24.53 20.72
CA PRO A 159 -5.27 -25.56 21.66
C PRO A 159 -6.75 -25.97 21.49
N ALA A 160 -7.58 -25.18 20.79
CA ALA A 160 -8.99 -25.49 20.56
C ALA A 160 -9.25 -26.29 19.28
N THR A 161 -8.43 -26.12 18.24
CA THR A 161 -8.66 -26.68 16.90
C THR A 161 -7.55 -27.63 16.43
N ALA A 162 -6.43 -27.72 17.16
CA ALA A 162 -5.21 -28.43 16.78
C ALA A 162 -4.63 -28.00 15.41
N GLN A 163 -4.98 -26.79 14.93
CA GLN A 163 -4.38 -26.22 13.73
C GLN A 163 -3.03 -25.57 14.05
N ILE A 164 -2.05 -25.78 13.17
CA ILE A 164 -0.69 -25.22 13.28
C ILE A 164 -0.60 -23.99 12.38
N GLU A 165 -0.38 -22.82 12.97
CA GLU A 165 -0.05 -21.58 12.26
C GLU A 165 1.48 -21.48 12.11
N GLU A 166 1.97 -21.09 10.91
CA GLU A 166 3.40 -20.86 10.63
C GLU A 166 3.66 -19.35 10.40
N GLU A 167 4.69 -18.80 11.05
CA GLU A 167 5.13 -17.40 10.86
C GLU A 167 6.66 -17.30 10.74
N LEU A 168 7.16 -16.30 10.01
CA LEU A 168 8.59 -16.02 9.87
C LEU A 168 9.00 -14.83 10.73
N GLY A 169 9.98 -15.02 11.61
CA GLY A 169 10.66 -13.95 12.36
C GLY A 169 12.00 -13.58 11.72
N TYR A 170 12.29 -12.28 11.67
CA TYR A 170 13.54 -11.74 11.11
C TYR A 170 14.31 -10.98 12.19
N PHE A 171 15.54 -11.39 12.43
CA PHE A 171 16.41 -10.83 13.47
C PHE A 171 17.70 -10.33 12.84
N HIS A 172 18.19 -9.16 13.25
CA HIS A 172 19.41 -8.58 12.67
C HIS A 172 20.23 -7.85 13.72
N THR A 173 21.54 -7.74 13.49
CA THR A 173 22.38 -6.89 14.33
C THR A 173 22.03 -5.41 14.10
N GLU A 174 22.11 -4.58 15.15
CA GLU A 174 21.65 -3.18 15.08
C GLU A 174 22.55 -2.30 14.20
N LYS A 175 23.87 -2.55 14.23
CA LYS A 175 24.87 -1.83 13.44
C LYS A 175 25.74 -2.84 12.65
N PRO A 176 26.22 -2.45 11.46
CA PRO A 176 27.25 -3.22 10.77
C PRO A 176 28.60 -3.06 11.48
N GLU A 177 29.28 -4.18 11.69
CA GLU A 177 30.58 -4.22 12.35
C GLU A 177 31.71 -4.08 11.33
N ILE A 178 32.74 -3.30 11.66
CA ILE A 178 33.89 -3.06 10.77
C ILE A 178 34.94 -4.12 11.07
N VAL A 179 35.17 -5.00 10.10
CA VAL A 179 36.20 -6.04 10.15
C VAL A 179 37.48 -5.50 9.52
N THR A 180 38.54 -5.46 10.32
CA THR A 180 39.90 -5.08 9.94
C THR A 180 40.85 -6.27 10.00
N GLU A 181 42.10 -6.10 9.57
CA GLU A 181 43.09 -7.19 9.61
C GLU A 181 43.34 -7.71 11.03
N SER A 182 43.26 -6.84 12.04
CA SER A 182 43.44 -7.16 13.45
C SER A 182 42.17 -7.63 14.18
N THR A 183 41.02 -7.71 13.50
CA THR A 183 39.76 -8.12 14.13
C THR A 183 39.70 -9.64 14.31
N ASP A 184 39.45 -10.10 15.54
CA ASP A 184 39.15 -11.52 15.83
C ASP A 184 37.78 -11.86 15.24
N LEU A 185 37.79 -12.61 14.14
CA LEU A 185 36.59 -12.99 13.41
C LEU A 185 35.71 -13.98 14.19
N SER A 186 36.31 -14.86 14.99
CA SER A 186 35.58 -15.86 15.76
C SER A 186 34.82 -15.20 16.90
N ASP A 187 35.49 -14.33 17.65
CA ASP A 187 34.88 -13.57 18.76
C ASP A 187 33.78 -12.62 18.26
N LEU A 188 34.02 -11.95 17.13
CA LEU A 188 33.03 -11.11 16.47
C LEU A 188 31.79 -11.91 16.04
N PHE A 189 32.00 -13.07 15.41
CA PHE A 189 30.91 -13.95 14.97
C PHE A 189 30.09 -14.46 16.16
N ASP A 190 30.76 -14.91 17.23
CA ASP A 190 30.09 -15.39 18.44
C ASP A 190 29.29 -14.27 19.12
N THR A 191 29.86 -13.06 19.22
CA THR A 191 29.17 -11.90 19.80
C THR A 191 27.90 -11.54 19.00
N MET A 192 28.01 -11.43 17.68
CA MET A 192 26.88 -11.08 16.82
C MET A 192 25.80 -12.17 16.80
N THR A 193 26.19 -13.44 16.79
CA THR A 193 25.22 -14.56 16.76
C THR A 193 24.58 -14.82 18.11
N ASN A 194 25.29 -14.64 19.24
CA ASN A 194 24.72 -14.70 20.58
C ASN A 194 23.67 -13.61 20.81
N TYR A 195 23.94 -12.39 20.31
CA TYR A 195 22.95 -11.32 20.33
C TYR A 195 21.66 -11.71 19.57
N LEU A 196 21.81 -12.29 18.37
CA LEU A 196 20.67 -12.74 17.56
C LEU A 196 19.89 -13.88 18.21
N LEU A 197 20.58 -14.85 18.83
CA LEU A 197 19.96 -15.91 19.62
C LEU A 197 19.16 -15.34 20.80
N GLY A 198 19.68 -14.31 21.47
CA GLY A 198 18.96 -13.62 22.54
C GLY A 198 17.66 -12.99 22.05
N LEU A 199 17.64 -12.42 20.84
CA LEU A 199 16.41 -11.88 20.24
C LEU A 199 15.38 -12.97 19.90
N VAL A 200 15.83 -14.12 19.39
CA VAL A 200 14.98 -15.30 19.13
C VAL A 200 14.36 -15.82 20.42
N GLU A 201 15.15 -16.00 21.49
CA GLU A 201 14.66 -16.47 22.78
C GLU A 201 13.68 -15.46 23.42
N LEU A 202 13.95 -14.16 23.28
CA LEU A 202 13.08 -13.10 23.80
C LEU A 202 11.74 -13.05 23.06
N PHE A 203 11.72 -13.33 21.75
CA PHE A 203 10.49 -13.45 20.97
C PHE A 203 9.62 -14.62 21.46
N GLN A 204 10.21 -15.78 21.76
CA GLN A 204 9.49 -16.95 22.28
C GLN A 204 8.95 -16.74 23.70
N LYS A 205 9.69 -16.04 24.57
CA LYS A 205 9.31 -15.82 25.98
C LYS A 205 8.22 -14.75 26.19
N GLN A 206 7.88 -13.96 25.16
CA GLN A 206 6.93 -12.84 25.29
C GLN A 206 5.43 -13.25 25.32
N GLY A 207 5.10 -14.53 25.53
CA GLY A 207 3.74 -14.97 25.86
C GLY A 207 2.75 -15.06 24.69
N SER A 208 3.24 -15.11 23.45
CA SER A 208 2.43 -15.13 22.22
C SER A 208 2.01 -16.54 21.77
N GLY A 209 2.59 -17.60 22.36
CA GLY A 209 2.33 -19.01 22.01
C GLY A 209 3.20 -19.55 20.86
N TRP A 210 4.08 -18.74 20.28
CA TRP A 210 4.95 -19.13 19.16
C TRP A 210 6.19 -19.92 19.63
N GLN A 211 6.40 -21.08 19.05
CA GLN A 211 7.55 -21.96 19.26
C GLN A 211 8.45 -21.93 18.03
N PHE A 212 9.76 -21.90 18.24
CA PHE A 212 10.73 -21.96 17.15
C PHE A 212 10.61 -23.32 16.44
N ASP A 213 10.54 -23.29 15.11
CA ASP A 213 10.47 -24.49 14.25
C ASP A 213 11.80 -24.75 13.53
N GLN A 214 12.29 -23.74 12.79
CA GLN A 214 13.49 -23.90 11.97
C GLN A 214 14.20 -22.57 11.70
N ILE A 215 15.49 -22.63 11.35
CA ILE A 215 16.13 -21.53 10.63
C ILE A 215 15.82 -21.70 9.16
N VAL A 216 15.41 -20.61 8.51
CA VAL A 216 15.07 -20.59 7.08
C VAL A 216 16.27 -20.12 6.26
N ASP A 217 16.94 -19.05 6.68
CA ASP A 217 18.14 -18.52 6.03
C ASP A 217 18.96 -17.63 6.97
N ILE A 218 20.27 -17.55 6.75
CA ILE A 218 21.18 -16.59 7.37
C ILE A 218 22.01 -15.86 6.31
N CYS A 219 21.99 -14.52 6.37
CA CYS A 219 22.67 -13.68 5.38
C CYS A 219 23.74 -12.77 6.00
N PRO A 220 25.04 -13.03 5.79
CA PRO A 220 26.09 -12.02 5.88
C PRO A 220 26.00 -11.01 4.72
N VAL A 221 25.78 -9.74 5.07
CA VAL A 221 25.73 -8.60 4.12
C VAL A 221 27.06 -7.85 4.12
N LYS A 222 27.66 -7.67 2.95
CA LYS A 222 28.86 -6.85 2.71
C LYS A 222 28.46 -5.45 2.23
N GLU A 223 28.67 -4.42 3.04
CA GLU A 223 28.52 -3.01 2.63
C GLU A 223 29.88 -2.44 2.16
N LEU A 224 29.97 -2.03 0.89
CA LEU A 224 31.10 -1.23 0.41
C LEU A 224 30.92 0.24 0.86
N LEU A 225 32.02 0.92 1.17
CA LEU A 225 32.06 2.31 1.63
C LEU A 225 31.61 3.27 0.51
N LEU A 226 30.31 3.35 0.24
CA LEU A 226 29.69 4.17 -0.79
C LEU A 226 29.22 5.54 -0.27
N CYS A 227 29.79 6.07 0.82
CA CYS A 227 29.46 7.42 1.30
C CYS A 227 30.45 8.50 0.86
N THR A 228 31.63 8.14 0.34
CA THR A 228 32.63 9.14 -0.09
C THR A 228 32.89 9.18 -1.59
N GLN A 229 32.62 8.12 -2.36
CA GLN A 229 32.84 8.11 -3.82
C GLN A 229 31.57 8.26 -4.68
N ILE A 230 30.36 8.12 -4.11
CA ILE A 230 29.13 8.53 -4.85
C ILE A 230 29.12 10.05 -5.02
N VAL A 231 29.70 10.80 -4.07
CA VAL A 231 29.79 12.26 -4.15
C VAL A 231 30.60 12.70 -5.37
N ASP A 232 31.69 12.01 -5.72
CA ASP A 232 32.54 12.38 -6.84
C ASP A 232 32.04 11.87 -8.21
N ILE A 233 31.36 10.71 -8.27
CA ILE A 233 30.79 10.20 -9.53
C ILE A 233 29.50 10.95 -9.91
N CYS A 234 28.70 11.38 -8.92
CA CYS A 234 27.53 12.22 -9.16
C CYS A 234 27.86 13.67 -9.57
N GLN A 235 29.13 14.10 -9.49
CA GLN A 235 29.54 15.44 -9.95
C GLN A 235 29.87 15.50 -11.45
N VAL A 236 30.14 14.39 -12.15
CA VAL A 236 30.64 14.47 -13.54
C VAL A 236 29.57 14.15 -14.61
N LYS A 237 28.47 13.46 -14.28
CA LYS A 237 27.34 13.30 -15.22
C LYS A 237 25.99 13.33 -14.50
N VAL A 238 25.24 14.40 -14.79
CA VAL A 238 23.82 14.67 -14.47
C VAL A 238 23.59 15.50 -13.20
N GLN A 239 23.34 16.79 -13.41
CA GLN A 239 22.92 17.78 -12.40
C GLN A 239 21.54 17.42 -11.79
N LEU A 240 21.52 17.07 -10.50
CA LEU A 240 20.32 17.07 -9.64
C LEU A 240 20.65 17.78 -8.30
N PRO A 241 19.71 18.50 -7.65
CA PRO A 241 20.02 19.30 -6.46
C PRO A 241 20.16 18.46 -5.17
N CYS A 242 21.04 18.91 -4.27
CA CYS A 242 21.49 18.26 -3.02
C CYS A 242 20.43 17.96 -1.93
N THR A 243 19.12 18.06 -2.18
CA THR A 243 18.10 17.89 -1.14
C THR A 243 17.67 16.44 -0.87
N GLN A 244 18.16 15.46 -1.64
CA GLN A 244 17.81 14.03 -1.46
C GLN A 244 18.85 13.19 -0.70
N ILE A 245 19.94 13.77 -0.20
CA ILE A 245 20.99 13.01 0.53
C ILE A 245 20.76 12.99 2.05
N VAL A 246 19.84 13.81 2.57
CA VAL A 246 19.60 13.92 4.03
C VAL A 246 18.71 12.80 4.59
N ASP A 247 17.92 12.11 3.77
CA ASP A 247 16.89 11.18 4.26
C ASP A 247 17.41 9.75 4.59
N ILE A 248 18.64 9.39 4.19
CA ILE A 248 19.22 8.08 4.55
C ILE A 248 19.76 8.07 6.00
N CYS A 249 20.09 9.24 6.57
CA CYS A 249 20.61 9.34 7.94
C CYS A 249 19.54 9.53 9.03
N GLN A 250 18.26 9.70 8.67
CA GLN A 250 17.17 10.02 9.62
C GLN A 250 16.51 8.79 10.29
N VAL A 251 16.96 7.56 10.02
CA VAL A 251 16.46 6.33 10.69
C VAL A 251 16.84 6.25 12.19
N LYS A 252 17.54 7.24 12.74
CA LYS A 252 17.98 7.25 14.14
C LYS A 252 17.01 7.85 15.17
N ARG A 253 15.75 8.18 14.82
CA ARG A 253 14.83 8.85 15.76
C ARG A 253 13.47 8.17 16.03
N TRP A 254 13.27 6.94 15.57
CA TRP A 254 11.99 6.20 15.73
C TRP A 254 12.07 4.97 16.66
N LYS A 255 12.76 5.10 17.81
CA LYS A 255 12.71 4.06 18.85
C LYS A 255 12.74 4.67 20.26
N GLN A 256 11.69 5.41 20.61
CA GLN A 256 11.28 5.64 21.99
C GLN A 256 9.77 5.90 22.02
N GLN A 257 8.98 4.91 21.61
CA GLN A 257 7.57 4.77 22.02
C GLN A 257 7.15 3.36 21.59
N GLY A 258 6.89 2.50 22.57
CA GLY A 258 6.65 1.09 22.37
C GLY A 258 5.37 0.85 21.57
N TYR A 259 5.51 0.12 20.46
CA TYR A 259 4.41 -0.68 19.93
C TYR A 259 4.96 -1.83 19.09
N LYS A 260 4.45 -3.03 19.37
CA LYS A 260 4.71 -4.28 18.64
C LYS A 260 4.00 -4.23 17.29
N SER A 261 4.73 -4.32 16.19
CA SER A 261 4.26 -4.95 14.94
C SER A 261 5.39 -5.12 13.92
N SER A 262 5.59 -6.38 13.51
CA SER A 262 5.89 -6.84 12.15
C SER A 262 7.24 -6.47 11.51
N LEU A 263 8.16 -7.45 11.43
CA LEU A 263 9.13 -7.52 10.33
C LEU A 263 8.62 -8.53 9.29
N LYS A 264 8.08 -8.02 8.18
CA LYS A 264 8.06 -8.68 6.86
C LYS A 264 8.43 -7.58 5.87
N MET A 265 9.71 -7.48 5.54
CA MET A 265 10.21 -6.57 4.51
C MET A 265 11.09 -7.36 3.54
N LEU A 266 10.44 -8.11 2.66
CA LEU A 266 11.03 -8.57 1.42
C LEU A 266 11.04 -7.38 0.45
N VAL A 267 12.23 -7.02 0.01
CA VAL A 267 12.50 -5.93 -0.93
C VAL A 267 11.86 -6.30 -2.28
N TYR A 268 10.67 -5.75 -2.54
CA TYR A 268 10.07 -5.71 -3.87
C TYR A 268 10.36 -4.36 -4.52
N ASN A 269 10.81 -4.44 -5.77
CA ASN A 269 11.20 -3.32 -6.60
C ASN A 269 9.94 -2.57 -7.07
N PHE A 270 9.55 -1.51 -6.33
CA PHE A 270 8.35 -0.66 -6.46
C PHE A 270 6.97 -1.36 -6.44
N SER A 271 6.04 -0.73 -5.71
CA SER A 271 4.64 -0.45 -6.10
C SER A 271 3.73 -0.55 -4.89
N CYS A 272 3.16 0.60 -4.47
CA CYS A 272 2.09 0.76 -3.45
C CYS A 272 2.44 1.22 -2.04
N TYR A 273 3.59 1.89 -1.84
CA TYR A 273 3.99 2.40 -0.51
C TYR A 273 2.96 3.33 0.16
N HIS A 274 2.06 3.95 -0.62
CA HIS A 274 1.00 4.81 -0.08
C HIS A 274 -0.15 4.03 0.58
N PHE A 275 -0.42 2.81 0.12
CA PHE A 275 -1.58 2.03 0.56
C PHE A 275 -1.19 0.78 1.37
N THR A 276 0.11 0.44 1.44
CA THR A 276 0.62 -0.75 2.15
C THR A 276 0.14 -0.84 3.59
N LYS A 277 0.10 0.27 4.33
CA LYS A 277 -0.37 0.27 5.73
C LYS A 277 -1.88 -0.05 5.82
N TRP A 278 -2.69 0.56 4.96
CA TRP A 278 -4.15 0.34 4.91
C TRP A 278 -4.53 -1.08 4.48
N VAL A 279 -3.84 -1.62 3.47
CA VAL A 279 -4.08 -3.00 2.99
C VAL A 279 -3.64 -4.06 4.02
N GLN A 280 -2.61 -3.77 4.80
CA GLN A 280 -2.05 -4.71 5.79
C GLN A 280 -2.83 -4.73 7.11
N GLU A 281 -3.47 -3.62 7.49
CA GLU A 281 -4.14 -3.48 8.79
C GLU A 281 -5.65 -3.73 8.73
N GLY A 282 -6.24 -3.86 7.52
CA GLY A 282 -7.67 -4.14 7.37
C GLY A 282 -8.11 -4.34 5.92
N GLN A 283 -8.28 -5.60 5.48
CA GLN A 283 -8.96 -5.88 4.21
C GLN A 283 -10.45 -5.58 4.34
N ILE A 284 -11.04 -4.99 3.30
CA ILE A 284 -12.49 -4.76 3.23
C ILE A 284 -13.25 -6.07 3.41
N THR A 285 -14.32 -6.06 4.21
CA THR A 285 -15.19 -7.22 4.36
C THR A 285 -16.16 -7.33 3.18
N GLN A 286 -16.70 -8.53 2.94
CA GLN A 286 -17.71 -8.73 1.89
C GLN A 286 -18.95 -7.84 2.08
N GLY A 287 -19.38 -7.64 3.34
CA GLY A 287 -20.51 -6.75 3.65
C GLY A 287 -20.24 -5.29 3.29
N GLU A 288 -19.05 -4.78 3.61
CA GLU A 288 -18.65 -3.42 3.28
C GLU A 288 -18.52 -3.20 1.77
N PHE A 289 -17.96 -4.18 1.05
CA PHE A 289 -17.93 -4.16 -0.40
C PHE A 289 -19.34 -4.06 -1.00
N VAL A 290 -20.28 -4.89 -0.53
CA VAL A 290 -21.67 -4.86 -1.02
C VAL A 290 -22.31 -3.49 -0.77
N ILE A 291 -22.09 -2.89 0.41
CA ILE A 291 -22.61 -1.54 0.73
C ILE A 291 -22.06 -0.50 -0.24
N VAL A 292 -20.74 -0.46 -0.43
CA VAL A 292 -20.08 0.49 -1.35
C VAL A 292 -20.56 0.29 -2.79
N ALA A 293 -20.66 -0.96 -3.25
CA ALA A 293 -21.09 -1.29 -4.60
C ALA A 293 -22.55 -0.87 -4.85
N VAL A 294 -23.46 -1.17 -3.92
CA VAL A 294 -24.88 -0.81 -4.06
C VAL A 294 -25.09 0.70 -4.03
N LEU A 295 -24.47 1.41 -3.08
CA LEU A 295 -24.61 2.86 -2.96
C LEU A 295 -24.05 3.60 -4.18
N ASN A 296 -22.88 3.20 -4.68
CA ASN A 296 -22.31 3.78 -5.90
C ASN A 296 -23.13 3.37 -7.13
N GLY A 297 -23.59 2.12 -7.24
CA GLY A 297 -24.43 1.65 -8.33
C GLY A 297 -25.72 2.46 -8.52
N ILE A 298 -26.39 2.80 -7.41
CA ILE A 298 -27.61 3.63 -7.44
C ILE A 298 -27.30 5.08 -7.86
N THR A 299 -26.13 5.60 -7.49
CA THR A 299 -25.78 7.02 -7.69
C THR A 299 -25.08 7.31 -9.02
N ILE A 300 -24.46 6.31 -9.66
CA ILE A 300 -23.84 6.41 -11.00
C ILE A 300 -24.86 6.88 -12.03
N PHE A 301 -26.02 6.23 -12.09
CA PHE A 301 -27.03 6.53 -13.10
C PHE A 301 -27.49 8.00 -13.09
N PRO A 302 -27.95 8.57 -11.96
CA PRO A 302 -28.34 9.99 -11.92
C PRO A 302 -27.13 10.92 -12.13
N ALA A 303 -25.94 10.59 -11.64
CA ALA A 303 -24.74 11.40 -11.85
C ALA A 303 -24.40 11.54 -13.35
N ILE A 304 -24.49 10.46 -14.13
CA ILE A 304 -24.23 10.48 -15.57
C ILE A 304 -25.39 11.18 -16.30
N VAL A 305 -26.62 10.68 -16.14
CA VAL A 305 -27.76 11.08 -16.98
C VAL A 305 -28.14 12.54 -16.73
N LEU A 306 -28.27 12.96 -15.47
CA LEU A 306 -28.76 14.30 -15.16
C LEU A 306 -27.71 15.37 -15.49
N ASN A 307 -26.42 15.12 -15.23
CA ASN A 307 -25.37 16.06 -15.61
C ASN A 307 -25.18 16.14 -17.13
N ALA A 308 -25.27 15.01 -17.86
CA ALA A 308 -25.26 15.03 -19.32
C ALA A 308 -26.42 15.86 -19.88
N LEU A 309 -27.64 15.69 -19.35
CA LEU A 309 -28.79 16.51 -19.72
C LEU A 309 -28.53 18.00 -19.45
N VAL A 310 -27.97 18.36 -18.30
CA VAL A 310 -27.62 19.76 -17.97
C VAL A 310 -26.61 20.31 -18.97
N LEU A 311 -25.53 19.58 -19.27
CA LEU A 311 -24.49 19.99 -20.22
C LEU A 311 -25.05 20.20 -21.63
N VAL A 312 -25.81 19.22 -22.15
CA VAL A 312 -26.46 19.32 -23.46
C VAL A 312 -27.45 20.49 -23.50
N SER A 313 -28.19 20.71 -22.42
CA SER A 313 -29.16 21.82 -22.34
C SER A 313 -28.48 23.19 -22.39
N ILE A 314 -27.35 23.35 -21.69
CA ILE A 314 -26.53 24.57 -21.75
C ILE A 314 -26.00 24.75 -23.16
N TRP A 315 -25.40 23.70 -23.75
CA TRP A 315 -24.80 23.75 -25.08
C TRP A 315 -25.81 24.09 -26.20
N ARG A 316 -27.03 23.54 -26.14
CA ARG A 316 -28.07 23.76 -27.16
C ARG A 316 -28.82 25.08 -27.01
N THR A 317 -28.68 25.77 -25.88
CA THR A 317 -29.49 26.96 -25.58
C THR A 317 -28.61 28.20 -25.49
N PRO A 318 -28.45 28.99 -26.58
CA PRO A 318 -27.60 30.18 -26.58
C PRO A 318 -27.94 31.21 -25.49
N ALA A 319 -29.23 31.31 -25.11
CA ALA A 319 -29.68 32.17 -24.03
C ALA A 319 -29.06 31.81 -22.66
N LEU A 320 -28.56 30.58 -22.48
CA LEU A 320 -27.87 30.12 -21.29
C LEU A 320 -26.36 30.37 -21.32
N HIS A 321 -25.77 30.88 -22.40
CA HIS A 321 -24.31 31.13 -22.50
C HIS A 321 -23.85 32.37 -21.71
N THR A 322 -24.20 32.40 -20.42
CA THR A 322 -23.84 33.44 -19.47
C THR A 322 -22.65 32.98 -18.60
N PRO A 323 -21.87 33.90 -18.02
CA PRO A 323 -20.73 33.54 -17.16
C PRO A 323 -21.10 32.55 -16.05
N SER A 324 -22.24 32.79 -15.38
CA SER A 324 -22.81 31.92 -14.35
C SER A 324 -23.00 30.47 -14.79
N MET A 325 -23.48 30.28 -16.02
CA MET A 325 -23.80 28.96 -16.55
C MET A 325 -22.56 28.24 -17.08
N VAL A 326 -21.50 28.98 -17.43
CA VAL A 326 -20.18 28.38 -17.72
C VAL A 326 -19.62 27.73 -16.46
N LEU A 327 -19.71 28.40 -15.30
CA LEU A 327 -19.30 27.81 -14.02
C LEU A 327 -20.17 26.59 -13.64
N LEU A 328 -21.49 26.70 -13.83
CA LEU A 328 -22.41 25.59 -13.61
C LEU A 328 -22.13 24.41 -14.55
N GLY A 329 -21.78 24.69 -15.80
CA GLY A 329 -21.36 23.69 -16.78
C GLY A 329 -20.04 23.03 -16.39
N SER A 330 -19.08 23.78 -15.86
CA SER A 330 -17.83 23.21 -15.31
C SER A 330 -18.13 22.24 -14.16
N LEU A 331 -19.02 22.63 -13.24
CA LEU A 331 -19.45 21.79 -12.12
C LEU A 331 -20.22 20.54 -12.59
N ALA A 332 -21.12 20.69 -13.57
CA ALA A 332 -21.82 19.54 -14.17
C ALA A 332 -20.86 18.60 -14.92
N LEU A 333 -19.79 19.14 -15.53
CA LEU A 333 -18.79 18.33 -16.23
C LEU A 333 -17.93 17.52 -15.25
N SER A 334 -17.53 18.10 -14.11
CA SER A 334 -16.84 17.32 -13.07
C SER A 334 -17.74 16.26 -12.45
N ASP A 335 -19.01 16.59 -12.18
CA ASP A 335 -19.99 15.64 -11.63
C ASP A 335 -20.32 14.50 -12.62
N PHE A 336 -20.38 14.79 -13.92
CA PHE A 336 -20.46 13.76 -14.95
C PHE A 336 -19.22 12.85 -14.92
N GLY A 337 -18.02 13.44 -14.79
CA GLY A 337 -16.75 12.73 -14.62
C GLY A 337 -16.71 11.79 -13.41
N VAL A 338 -17.28 12.22 -12.29
CA VAL A 338 -17.46 11.36 -11.09
C VAL A 338 -18.26 10.12 -11.43
N GLY A 339 -19.38 10.27 -12.15
CA GLY A 339 -20.24 9.15 -12.52
C GLY A 339 -19.60 8.16 -13.51
N ILE A 340 -18.84 8.65 -14.50
CA ILE A 340 -18.23 7.77 -15.52
C ILE A 340 -16.89 7.14 -15.11
N LEU A 341 -16.13 7.78 -14.22
CA LEU A 341 -14.78 7.36 -13.85
C LEU A 341 -14.64 7.10 -12.36
N ALA A 342 -14.85 8.10 -11.50
CA ALA A 342 -14.52 7.97 -10.08
C ALA A 342 -15.37 6.90 -9.35
N GLN A 343 -16.67 6.84 -9.62
CA GLN A 343 -17.58 5.88 -9.00
C GLN A 343 -17.37 4.43 -9.50
N PRO A 344 -17.18 4.15 -10.80
CA PRO A 344 -16.76 2.82 -11.22
C PRO A 344 -15.40 2.42 -10.62
N LEU A 345 -14.43 3.34 -10.59
CA LEU A 345 -13.10 3.06 -10.07
C LEU A 345 -13.09 2.74 -8.58
N ILE A 346 -13.93 3.38 -7.74
CA ILE A 346 -14.03 3.01 -6.31
C ILE A 346 -14.61 1.60 -6.14
N VAL A 347 -15.60 1.21 -6.96
CA VAL A 347 -16.19 -0.13 -6.89
C VAL A 347 -15.18 -1.19 -7.32
N VAL A 348 -14.45 -0.95 -8.41
CA VAL A 348 -13.39 -1.86 -8.86
C VAL A 348 -12.24 -1.93 -7.85
N SER A 349 -11.83 -0.79 -7.29
CA SER A 349 -10.79 -0.74 -6.24
C SER A 349 -11.21 -1.56 -5.01
N ALA A 350 -12.44 -1.41 -4.54
CA ALA A 350 -12.99 -2.18 -3.43
C ALA A 350 -13.09 -3.69 -3.75
N ALA A 351 -13.46 -4.06 -4.98
CA ALA A 351 -13.49 -5.47 -5.41
C ALA A 351 -12.08 -6.08 -5.45
N MET A 352 -11.09 -5.32 -5.93
CA MET A 352 -9.69 -5.78 -5.99
C MET A 352 -9.05 -5.85 -4.61
N GLU A 353 -9.51 -5.04 -3.65
CA GLU A 353 -9.06 -5.08 -2.26
C GLU A 353 -9.37 -6.42 -1.60
N LEU A 354 -10.53 -7.04 -1.91
CA LEU A 354 -10.87 -8.39 -1.45
C LEU A 354 -9.87 -9.46 -1.88
N LYS A 355 -9.13 -9.20 -2.97
CA LYS A 355 -8.10 -10.09 -3.54
C LYS A 355 -6.70 -9.48 -3.49
N ALA A 356 -6.47 -8.50 -2.61
CA ALA A 356 -5.21 -7.77 -2.55
C ALA A 356 -4.00 -8.67 -2.19
N SER A 357 -4.23 -9.78 -1.48
CA SER A 357 -3.20 -10.78 -1.17
C SER A 357 -2.74 -11.57 -2.40
N GLU A 358 -3.65 -11.84 -3.34
CA GLU A 358 -3.38 -12.59 -4.56
C GLU A 358 -2.81 -11.68 -5.66
N TRP A 359 -3.35 -10.46 -5.80
CA TRP A 359 -3.03 -9.53 -6.89
C TRP A 359 -2.61 -8.14 -6.41
N PRO A 360 -1.53 -8.02 -5.62
CA PRO A 360 -1.15 -6.77 -4.96
C PRO A 360 -0.84 -5.64 -5.95
N LYS A 361 -0.13 -5.94 -7.04
CA LYS A 361 0.21 -4.93 -8.06
C LYS A 361 -1.03 -4.34 -8.74
N MET A 362 -1.98 -5.19 -9.13
CA MET A 362 -3.19 -4.77 -9.84
C MET A 362 -4.11 -3.94 -8.95
N TYR A 363 -4.28 -4.31 -7.68
CA TYR A 363 -4.98 -3.49 -6.70
C TYR A 363 -4.37 -2.09 -6.62
N CYS A 364 -3.03 -2.01 -6.53
CA CYS A 364 -2.32 -0.75 -6.35
C CYS A 364 -2.39 0.18 -7.57
N ASP A 365 -2.31 -0.37 -8.78
CA ASP A 365 -2.50 0.39 -10.01
C ASP A 365 -3.93 0.97 -10.05
N ILE A 366 -4.94 0.16 -9.73
CA ILE A 366 -6.34 0.60 -9.72
C ILE A 366 -6.61 1.62 -8.61
N ALA A 367 -6.11 1.40 -7.39
CA ALA A 367 -6.25 2.32 -6.27
C ALA A 367 -5.60 3.68 -6.57
N THR A 368 -4.45 3.68 -7.26
CA THR A 368 -3.77 4.92 -7.69
C THR A 368 -4.61 5.69 -8.70
N VAL A 369 -5.13 5.00 -9.72
CA VAL A 369 -6.00 5.60 -10.74
C VAL A 369 -7.29 6.15 -10.12
N TYR A 370 -7.90 5.38 -9.22
CA TYR A 370 -9.05 5.81 -8.43
C TYR A 370 -8.76 7.10 -7.64
N CYS A 371 -7.69 7.14 -6.84
CA CYS A 371 -7.35 8.30 -6.04
C CYS A 371 -7.09 9.54 -6.90
N PHE A 372 -6.42 9.39 -8.04
CA PHE A 372 -6.20 10.49 -8.98
C PHE A 372 -7.53 11.09 -9.48
N PHE A 373 -8.41 10.27 -10.07
CA PHE A 373 -9.67 10.75 -10.64
C PHE A 373 -10.63 11.26 -9.57
N SER A 374 -10.70 10.59 -8.42
CA SER A 374 -11.50 11.03 -7.28
C SER A 374 -11.06 12.42 -6.82
N SER A 375 -9.77 12.61 -6.57
CA SER A 375 -9.21 13.89 -6.10
C SER A 375 -9.37 14.98 -7.15
N HIS A 376 -9.14 14.66 -8.41
CA HIS A 376 -9.29 15.57 -9.53
C HIS A 376 -10.71 16.12 -9.64
N PHE A 377 -11.73 15.26 -9.76
CA PHE A 377 -13.11 15.74 -9.94
C PHE A 377 -13.67 16.40 -8.67
N CYS A 378 -13.36 15.89 -7.48
CA CYS A 378 -13.73 16.57 -6.23
C CYS A 378 -13.08 17.95 -6.12
N GLY A 379 -11.81 18.09 -6.52
CA GLY A 379 -11.08 19.35 -6.57
C GLY A 379 -11.72 20.35 -7.54
N VAL A 380 -12.06 19.91 -8.77
CA VAL A 380 -12.79 20.75 -9.73
C VAL A 380 -14.14 21.19 -9.15
N SER A 381 -14.92 20.29 -8.54
CA SER A 381 -16.23 20.64 -7.96
C SER A 381 -16.10 21.66 -6.81
N LEU A 382 -15.15 21.47 -5.89
CA LEU A 382 -14.89 22.40 -4.77
C LEU A 382 -14.51 23.81 -5.27
N LEU A 383 -13.55 23.89 -6.19
CA LEU A 383 -13.09 25.16 -6.75
C LEU A 383 -14.18 25.82 -7.60
N SER A 384 -14.96 25.03 -8.36
CA SER A 384 -16.09 25.55 -9.16
C SER A 384 -17.20 26.12 -8.27
N ILE A 385 -17.57 25.44 -7.18
CA ILE A 385 -18.56 25.97 -6.22
C ILE A 385 -18.04 27.26 -5.57
N THR A 386 -16.77 27.30 -5.20
CA THR A 386 -16.12 28.52 -4.67
C THR A 386 -16.21 29.66 -5.69
N ALA A 387 -15.88 29.39 -6.96
CA ALA A 387 -15.98 30.35 -8.04
C ALA A 387 -17.43 30.81 -8.28
N VAL A 388 -18.43 29.92 -8.19
CA VAL A 388 -19.85 30.30 -8.27
C VAL A 388 -20.22 31.31 -7.17
N VAL A 389 -19.76 31.09 -5.94
CA VAL A 389 -20.02 32.03 -4.83
C VAL A 389 -19.33 33.38 -5.06
N VAL A 390 -18.07 33.37 -5.48
CA VAL A 390 -17.33 34.60 -5.82
C VAL A 390 -18.01 35.35 -6.96
N ASP A 391 -18.49 34.65 -7.97
CA ASP A 391 -19.24 35.21 -9.10
C ASP A 391 -20.57 35.83 -8.64
N ARG A 392 -21.30 35.21 -7.70
CA ARG A 392 -22.48 35.82 -7.07
C ARG A 392 -22.15 37.10 -6.30
N PHE A 393 -21.00 37.13 -5.63
CA PHE A 393 -20.52 38.31 -4.94
C PHE A 393 -20.15 39.42 -5.93
N MET A 394 -19.41 39.11 -6.98
CA MET A 394 -19.04 40.08 -8.02
C MET A 394 -20.26 40.65 -8.74
N ALA A 395 -21.27 39.83 -9.05
CA ALA A 395 -22.53 40.27 -9.62
C ALA A 395 -23.27 41.29 -8.74
N LEU A 396 -23.13 41.18 -7.41
CA LEU A 396 -23.68 42.14 -6.47
C LEU A 396 -22.85 43.41 -6.38
N HIS A 397 -21.54 43.25 -6.25
CA HIS A 397 -20.63 44.36 -5.98
C HIS A 397 -20.51 45.29 -7.19
N LEU A 398 -20.50 44.71 -8.41
CA LEU A 398 -20.35 45.46 -9.66
C LEU A 398 -21.70 45.91 -10.26
N HIS A 399 -22.84 45.43 -9.74
CA HIS A 399 -24.19 45.79 -10.22
C HIS A 399 -24.32 45.76 -11.75
N LEU A 400 -24.68 46.89 -12.38
CA LEU A 400 -24.87 47.00 -13.83
C LEU A 400 -23.56 46.79 -14.62
N ARG A 401 -22.40 47.07 -14.01
CA ARG A 401 -21.08 46.89 -14.64
C ARG A 401 -20.67 45.42 -14.72
N TYR A 402 -21.31 44.52 -13.98
CA TYR A 402 -21.00 43.10 -14.01
C TYR A 402 -21.07 42.52 -15.43
N ARG A 403 -22.12 42.84 -16.20
CA ARG A 403 -22.29 42.34 -17.58
C ARG A 403 -21.23 42.87 -18.55
N ALA A 404 -20.66 44.04 -18.28
CA ALA A 404 -19.61 44.62 -19.10
C ALA A 404 -18.21 44.07 -18.75
N ILE A 405 -17.98 43.73 -17.48
CA ILE A 405 -16.65 43.34 -16.97
C ILE A 405 -16.46 41.82 -17.03
N ILE A 406 -17.45 41.06 -16.56
CA ILE A 406 -17.39 39.60 -16.42
C ILE A 406 -18.09 38.97 -17.62
N THR A 407 -17.29 38.34 -18.49
CA THR A 407 -17.74 37.72 -19.73
C THR A 407 -17.56 36.21 -19.68
N ALA A 408 -18.35 35.47 -20.46
CA ALA A 408 -18.26 34.01 -20.54
C ALA A 408 -16.84 33.55 -20.90
N LYS A 409 -16.17 34.24 -21.83
CA LYS A 409 -14.78 33.98 -22.22
C LYS A 409 -13.80 34.05 -21.04
N LYS A 410 -13.88 35.10 -20.21
CA LYS A 410 -13.01 35.25 -19.03
C LYS A 410 -13.26 34.13 -18.02
N VAL A 411 -14.53 33.81 -17.79
CA VAL A 411 -14.91 32.71 -16.88
C VAL A 411 -14.48 31.35 -17.41
N SER A 412 -14.53 31.11 -18.73
CA SER A 412 -13.97 29.89 -19.33
C SER A 412 -12.47 29.73 -19.04
N ILE A 413 -11.70 30.82 -19.09
CA ILE A 413 -10.27 30.80 -18.72
C ILE A 413 -10.10 30.43 -17.24
N VAL A 414 -10.94 30.98 -16.35
CA VAL A 414 -10.95 30.60 -14.93
C VAL A 414 -11.26 29.12 -14.76
N CYS A 415 -12.25 28.59 -15.48
CA CYS A 415 -12.54 27.14 -15.47
C CYS A 415 -11.31 26.34 -15.92
N CYS A 416 -10.66 26.70 -17.03
CA CYS A 416 -9.44 26.01 -17.47
C CYS A 416 -8.36 26.00 -16.38
N GLY A 417 -8.15 27.13 -15.67
CA GLY A 417 -7.24 27.20 -14.52
C GLY A 417 -7.65 26.28 -13.37
N ILE A 418 -8.94 26.20 -13.04
CA ILE A 418 -9.48 25.28 -12.03
C ILE A 418 -9.17 23.82 -12.40
N TRP A 419 -9.40 23.44 -13.66
CA TRP A 419 -9.14 22.08 -14.12
C TRP A 419 -7.66 21.73 -14.03
N LEU A 420 -6.76 22.64 -14.43
CA LEU A 420 -5.31 22.44 -14.32
C LEU A 420 -4.85 22.31 -12.86
N ALA A 421 -5.32 23.19 -11.97
CA ALA A 421 -5.02 23.13 -10.54
C ALA A 421 -5.54 21.82 -9.92
N ALA A 422 -6.70 21.33 -10.36
CA ALA A 422 -7.23 20.06 -9.89
C ALA A 422 -6.44 18.84 -10.41
N VAL A 423 -5.80 18.91 -11.58
CA VAL A 423 -4.86 17.87 -12.04
C VAL A 423 -3.66 17.81 -11.09
N GLU A 424 -3.06 18.96 -10.79
CA GLU A 424 -1.96 19.05 -9.83
C GLU A 424 -2.38 18.46 -8.46
N PHE A 425 -3.56 18.84 -7.98
CA PHE A 425 -4.10 18.30 -6.75
C PHE A 425 -4.26 16.77 -6.80
N GLY A 426 -4.78 16.21 -7.89
CA GLY A 426 -4.88 14.76 -8.07
C GLY A 426 -3.52 14.04 -8.14
N LEU A 427 -2.50 14.68 -8.72
CA LEU A 427 -1.14 14.14 -8.78
C LEU A 427 -0.39 14.25 -7.45
N SER A 428 -0.77 15.19 -6.58
CA SER A 428 -0.06 15.48 -5.33
C SER A 428 0.06 14.25 -4.41
N PHE A 429 -0.94 13.36 -4.42
CA PHE A 429 -0.88 12.08 -3.72
C PHE A 429 0.27 11.20 -4.20
N ILE A 430 0.44 11.07 -5.52
CA ILE A 430 1.46 10.22 -6.15
C ILE A 430 2.85 10.83 -5.96
N LEU A 431 2.97 12.14 -6.14
CA LEU A 431 4.26 12.84 -6.15
C LEU A 431 4.82 13.07 -4.74
N TYR A 432 3.94 13.28 -3.76
CA TYR A 432 4.34 13.78 -2.44
C TYR A 432 3.86 12.90 -1.27
N GLY A 433 2.99 11.93 -1.53
CA GLY A 433 2.48 10.99 -0.53
C GLY A 433 1.25 11.44 0.25
N ILE A 434 0.60 10.44 0.88
CA ILE A 434 -0.70 10.58 1.55
C ILE A 434 -0.70 11.68 2.62
N GLN A 435 0.39 11.84 3.37
CA GLN A 435 0.50 12.85 4.42
C GLN A 435 0.45 14.27 3.85
N LYS A 436 1.26 14.54 2.81
CA LYS A 436 1.27 15.85 2.15
C LYS A 436 -0.02 16.10 1.37
N TYR A 437 -0.61 15.06 0.76
CA TYR A 437 -1.92 15.12 0.13
C TYR A 437 -3.02 15.53 1.12
N ASN A 438 -3.10 14.89 2.29
CA ASN A 438 -4.10 15.22 3.32
C ASN A 438 -3.94 16.66 3.81
N ILE A 439 -2.71 17.11 4.07
CA ILE A 439 -2.43 18.51 4.44
C ILE A 439 -2.90 19.45 3.33
N THR A 440 -2.57 19.15 2.08
CA THR A 440 -2.97 19.97 0.92
C THR A 440 -4.49 20.02 0.78
N LEU A 441 -5.18 18.88 0.93
CA LEU A 441 -6.64 18.79 0.92
C LEU A 441 -7.26 19.68 2.02
N CYS A 442 -6.76 19.61 3.25
CA CYS A 442 -7.20 20.44 4.36
C CYS A 442 -6.96 21.94 4.08
N CYS A 443 -5.79 22.30 3.58
CA CYS A 443 -5.45 23.69 3.25
C CYS A 443 -6.35 24.25 2.14
N VAL A 444 -6.50 23.53 1.02
CA VAL A 444 -7.34 23.97 -0.11
C VAL A 444 -8.80 24.09 0.32
N THR A 445 -9.32 23.09 1.03
CA THR A 445 -10.70 23.15 1.56
C THR A 445 -10.88 24.32 2.52
N GLY A 446 -9.93 24.53 3.45
CA GLY A 446 -9.96 25.64 4.40
C GLY A 446 -9.95 27.00 3.70
N ILE A 447 -9.08 27.18 2.71
CA ILE A 447 -9.02 28.42 1.90
C ILE A 447 -10.35 28.64 1.17
N CYS A 448 -10.89 27.62 0.50
CA CYS A 448 -12.19 27.69 -0.17
C CYS A 448 -13.31 28.06 0.82
N ALA A 449 -13.34 27.45 2.00
CA ALA A 449 -14.32 27.76 3.03
C ALA A 449 -14.22 29.22 3.49
N VAL A 450 -13.01 29.74 3.75
CA VAL A 450 -12.78 31.14 4.12
C VAL A 450 -13.26 32.08 3.01
N VAL A 451 -12.90 31.81 1.75
CA VAL A 451 -13.35 32.61 0.60
C VAL A 451 -14.88 32.63 0.50
N ILE A 452 -15.53 31.49 0.68
CA ILE A 452 -16.99 31.36 0.65
C ILE A 452 -17.63 32.15 1.80
N ILE A 453 -17.13 32.01 3.02
CA ILE A 453 -17.62 32.72 4.21
C ILE A 453 -17.49 34.23 4.02
N VAL A 454 -16.31 34.72 3.60
CA VAL A 454 -16.05 36.14 3.36
C VAL A 454 -16.96 36.68 2.24
N SER A 455 -17.14 35.91 1.17
CA SER A 455 -18.03 36.29 0.06
C SER A 455 -19.48 36.41 0.52
N TYR A 456 -20.01 35.43 1.26
CA TYR A 456 -21.38 35.49 1.78
C TYR A 456 -21.58 36.58 2.84
N PHE A 457 -20.59 36.81 3.70
CA PHE A 457 -20.63 37.91 4.65
C PHE A 457 -20.65 39.27 3.93
N SER A 458 -19.86 39.42 2.88
CA SER A 458 -19.85 40.62 2.04
C SER A 458 -21.18 40.80 1.30
N ILE A 459 -21.76 39.72 0.76
CA ILE A 459 -23.10 39.70 0.17
C ILE A 459 -24.14 40.17 1.21
N TYR A 460 -24.11 39.64 2.43
CA TYR A 460 -25.02 40.02 3.50
C TYR A 460 -24.91 41.51 3.85
N LYS A 461 -23.68 42.04 3.99
CA LYS A 461 -23.44 43.48 4.24
C LYS A 461 -24.04 44.36 3.15
N ILE A 462 -23.80 44.00 1.88
CA ILE A 462 -24.31 44.76 0.74
C ILE A 462 -25.85 44.72 0.71
N ILE A 463 -26.46 43.55 0.93
CA ILE A 463 -27.93 43.41 1.02
C ILE A 463 -28.50 44.26 2.16
N ARG A 464 -27.87 44.26 3.34
CA ARG A 464 -28.29 45.06 4.50
C ARG A 464 -28.17 46.56 4.21
N LYS A 465 -27.09 47.00 3.56
CA LYS A 465 -26.92 48.39 3.13
C LYS A 465 -28.02 48.82 2.16
N HIS A 466 -28.29 48.02 1.13
CA HIS A 466 -29.39 48.29 0.19
C HIS A 466 -30.75 48.33 0.89
N ARG A 467 -31.01 47.43 1.85
CA ARG A 467 -32.27 47.42 2.62
C ARG A 467 -32.43 48.69 3.45
N ASN A 468 -31.37 49.14 4.12
CA ASN A 468 -31.39 50.37 4.92
C ASN A 468 -31.57 51.61 4.03
N GLN A 469 -30.93 51.67 2.86
CA GLN A 469 -31.09 52.77 1.91
C GLN A 469 -32.52 52.84 1.34
N ILE A 470 -33.17 51.70 1.08
CA ILE A 470 -34.57 51.66 0.62
C ILE A 470 -35.54 52.08 1.74
N GLN A 471 -35.26 51.73 3.00
CA GLN A 471 -36.11 52.12 4.14
C GLN A 471 -35.98 53.60 4.49
N VAL A 472 -34.82 54.22 4.27
CA VAL A 472 -34.63 55.68 4.46
C VAL A 472 -35.28 56.49 3.33
N VAL A 473 -35.60 55.87 2.19
CA VAL A 473 -36.18 56.54 1.00
C VAL A 473 -37.69 56.30 0.82
N GLY A 474 -38.38 55.55 1.69
CA GLY A 474 -39.85 55.38 1.55
C GLY A 474 -40.68 56.46 2.26
N PRO A 475 -41.90 56.82 1.79
CA PRO A 475 -42.42 56.97 0.43
C PRO A 475 -42.56 58.47 0.11
N VAL A 476 -41.63 59.09 -0.61
CA VAL A 476 -41.86 60.45 -1.14
C VAL A 476 -42.49 60.31 -2.51
N ASN A 477 -43.73 60.81 -2.61
CA ASN A 477 -44.57 60.86 -3.80
C ASN A 477 -43.78 61.31 -5.04
N THR A 478 -43.47 60.39 -5.95
CA THR A 478 -43.05 60.75 -7.31
C THR A 478 -43.77 59.84 -8.31
N SER A 479 -44.85 60.38 -8.86
CA SER A 479 -45.78 59.77 -9.82
C SER A 479 -45.21 59.61 -11.24
N CYS A 480 -43.89 59.39 -11.40
CA CYS A 480 -43.26 59.30 -12.73
C CYS A 480 -42.04 58.34 -12.77
N GLU A 481 -42.11 57.13 -12.18
CA GLU A 481 -41.00 56.14 -12.26
C GLU A 481 -41.47 54.67 -12.19
N GLU A 482 -42.60 54.30 -12.80
CA GLU A 482 -43.08 52.90 -12.77
C GLU A 482 -42.14 51.94 -13.52
N ASP A 483 -41.56 52.32 -14.65
CA ASP A 483 -40.68 51.43 -15.42
C ASP A 483 -39.29 51.21 -14.78
N SER A 484 -38.69 52.25 -14.19
CA SER A 484 -37.38 52.15 -13.53
C SER A 484 -37.47 51.41 -12.19
N SER A 485 -38.55 51.62 -11.44
CA SER A 485 -38.80 50.91 -10.17
C SER A 485 -39.12 49.42 -10.39
N ILE A 486 -39.97 49.07 -11.37
CA ILE A 486 -40.27 47.67 -11.73
C ILE A 486 -39.02 46.95 -12.26
N PHE A 487 -38.20 47.60 -13.09
CA PHE A 487 -36.94 47.03 -13.58
C PHE A 487 -35.92 46.80 -12.44
N ASN A 488 -35.80 47.74 -11.50
CA ASN A 488 -34.94 47.62 -10.31
C ASN A 488 -35.43 46.54 -9.32
N VAL A 489 -36.74 46.41 -9.13
CA VAL A 489 -37.34 45.35 -8.29
C VAL A 489 -37.19 43.97 -8.94
N THR A 490 -37.44 43.86 -10.25
CA THR A 490 -37.35 42.58 -10.98
C THR A 490 -35.91 42.06 -11.07
N SER A 491 -34.94 42.94 -11.30
CA SER A 491 -33.50 42.60 -11.28
C SER A 491 -33.02 42.22 -9.87
N SER A 492 -33.46 42.94 -8.83
CA SER A 492 -33.22 42.61 -7.42
C SER A 492 -33.77 41.22 -7.02
N LEU A 493 -34.98 40.88 -7.45
CA LEU A 493 -35.60 39.58 -7.17
C LEU A 493 -34.91 38.42 -7.90
N LYS A 494 -34.51 38.61 -9.17
CA LYS A 494 -33.71 37.62 -9.92
C LYS A 494 -32.36 37.38 -9.24
N TYR A 495 -31.72 38.44 -8.76
CA TYR A 495 -30.45 38.36 -8.03
C TYR A 495 -30.58 37.59 -6.70
N ARG A 496 -31.57 37.92 -5.86
CA ARG A 496 -31.81 37.20 -4.58
C ARG A 496 -32.10 35.72 -4.79
N LYS A 497 -32.88 35.36 -5.81
CA LYS A 497 -33.13 33.96 -6.19
C LYS A 497 -31.82 33.26 -6.56
N SER A 498 -30.97 33.92 -7.33
CA SER A 498 -29.68 33.36 -7.74
C SER A 498 -28.71 33.12 -6.58
N ILE A 499 -28.60 34.05 -5.61
CA ILE A 499 -27.81 33.81 -4.38
C ILE A 499 -28.34 32.60 -3.63
N ARG A 500 -29.66 32.55 -3.39
CA ARG A 500 -30.28 31.45 -2.67
C ARG A 500 -30.03 30.10 -3.36
N ASN A 501 -30.05 30.07 -4.69
CA ASN A 501 -29.71 28.87 -5.45
C ASN A 501 -28.26 28.45 -5.22
N SER A 502 -27.29 29.38 -5.24
CA SER A 502 -25.89 29.08 -4.91
C SER A 502 -25.71 28.57 -3.47
N LEU A 503 -26.48 29.11 -2.52
CA LEU A 503 -26.47 28.67 -1.12
C LEU A 503 -26.95 27.23 -0.97
N TYR A 504 -28.00 26.83 -1.70
CA TYR A 504 -28.47 25.43 -1.66
C TYR A 504 -27.41 24.46 -2.18
N ILE A 505 -26.71 24.83 -3.26
CA ILE A 505 -25.64 24.01 -3.84
C ILE A 505 -24.48 23.88 -2.85
N TYR A 506 -24.06 24.99 -2.25
CA TYR A 506 -23.00 24.97 -1.23
C TYR A 506 -23.40 24.17 0.02
N PHE A 507 -24.63 24.33 0.50
CA PHE A 507 -25.13 23.59 1.66
C PHE A 507 -25.19 22.08 1.40
N ALA A 508 -25.66 21.67 0.21
CA ALA A 508 -25.64 20.26 -0.21
C ALA A 508 -24.21 19.71 -0.25
N PHE A 509 -23.26 20.48 -0.80
CA PHE A 509 -21.84 20.12 -0.80
C PHE A 509 -21.31 19.92 0.63
N VAL A 510 -21.53 20.87 1.53
CA VAL A 510 -21.07 20.75 2.93
C VAL A 510 -21.67 19.52 3.60
N LEU A 511 -22.98 19.28 3.45
CA LEU A 511 -23.62 18.11 4.06
C LEU A 511 -23.02 16.79 3.57
N CYS A 512 -22.70 16.68 2.28
CA CYS A 512 -22.10 15.46 1.73
C CYS A 512 -20.63 15.29 2.13
N TYR A 513 -19.92 16.37 2.46
CA TYR A 513 -18.50 16.33 2.82
C TYR A 513 -18.26 16.22 4.34
N ILE A 514 -19.20 16.62 5.20
CA ILE A 514 -19.09 16.50 6.67
C ILE A 514 -18.69 15.07 7.10
N PRO A 515 -19.34 13.99 6.61
CA PRO A 515 -18.96 12.63 7.01
C PRO A 515 -17.50 12.29 6.68
N CYS A 516 -16.97 12.85 5.60
CA CYS A 516 -15.58 12.62 5.18
C CYS A 516 -14.60 13.32 6.12
N PHE A 517 -14.85 14.58 6.50
CA PHE A 517 -14.04 15.26 7.51
C PHE A 517 -14.10 14.57 8.87
N VAL A 518 -15.27 14.09 9.27
CA VAL A 518 -15.43 13.34 10.52
C VAL A 518 -14.65 12.03 10.47
N ALA A 519 -14.66 11.31 9.34
CA ALA A 519 -13.91 10.07 9.17
C ALA A 519 -12.39 10.30 9.25
N PHE A 520 -11.87 11.36 8.63
CA PHE A 520 -10.45 11.73 8.75
C PHE A 520 -10.08 12.16 10.17
N ALA A 521 -10.90 12.97 10.83
CA ALA A 521 -10.66 13.35 12.22
C ALA A 521 -10.69 12.14 13.17
N TYR A 522 -11.62 11.20 12.94
CA TYR A 522 -11.69 9.96 13.70
C TYR A 522 -10.40 9.12 13.53
N TYR A 523 -9.90 9.00 12.31
CA TYR A 523 -8.63 8.32 12.01
C TYR A 523 -7.47 8.94 12.79
N ASP A 524 -7.33 10.27 12.71
CA ASP A 524 -6.23 10.99 13.37
C ASP A 524 -6.29 10.93 14.90
N ILE A 525 -7.50 10.88 15.49
CA ILE A 525 -7.69 10.81 16.95
C ILE A 525 -7.49 9.39 17.49
N THR A 526 -8.05 8.39 16.83
CA THR A 526 -8.14 7.03 17.39
C THR A 526 -6.99 6.13 16.95
N GLY A 527 -6.40 6.36 15.78
CA GLY A 527 -5.43 5.45 15.17
C GLY A 527 -6.00 4.06 14.85
N ASP A 528 -7.34 3.87 14.92
CA ASP A 528 -8.01 2.61 14.59
C ASP A 528 -8.05 2.44 13.07
N ASN A 529 -7.06 1.74 12.53
CA ASN A 529 -6.90 1.62 11.07
C ASN A 529 -8.05 0.84 10.41
N ASN A 530 -8.70 -0.09 11.12
CA ASN A 530 -9.68 -0.98 10.51
C ASN A 530 -11.06 -0.30 10.37
N ARG A 531 -11.59 0.30 11.46
CA ARG A 531 -12.87 1.01 11.39
C ARG A 531 -12.78 2.32 10.62
N SER A 532 -11.66 3.02 10.73
CA SER A 532 -11.43 4.25 9.99
C SER A 532 -11.43 4.01 8.48
N ALA A 533 -10.94 2.85 8.03
CA ALA A 533 -10.94 2.53 6.62
C ALA A 533 -12.33 2.41 6.03
N THR A 534 -13.22 1.72 6.74
CA THR A 534 -14.63 1.60 6.38
C THR A 534 -15.34 2.95 6.41
N PHE A 535 -15.13 3.74 7.47
CA PHE A 535 -15.74 5.07 7.57
C PHE A 535 -15.30 5.98 6.42
N VAL A 536 -14.03 5.98 6.04
CA VAL A 536 -13.53 6.79 4.92
C VAL A 536 -14.20 6.35 3.62
N LYS A 537 -14.26 5.05 3.30
CA LYS A 537 -14.88 4.57 2.03
C LYS A 537 -16.37 4.91 1.93
N ILE A 538 -17.11 4.71 3.02
CA ILE A 538 -18.54 5.08 3.09
C ILE A 538 -18.69 6.59 2.93
N SER A 539 -17.87 7.37 3.63
CA SER A 539 -17.94 8.83 3.56
C SER A 539 -17.60 9.39 2.17
N VAL A 540 -16.65 8.78 1.46
CA VAL A 540 -16.33 9.16 0.07
C VAL A 540 -17.48 8.80 -0.88
N THR A 541 -18.20 7.70 -0.63
CA THR A 541 -19.41 7.37 -1.38
C THR A 541 -20.50 8.44 -1.20
N ILE A 542 -20.66 8.98 0.01
CA ILE A 542 -21.57 10.10 0.28
C ILE A 542 -21.10 11.36 -0.45
N VAL A 543 -19.79 11.63 -0.50
CA VAL A 543 -19.22 12.73 -1.29
C VAL A 543 -19.58 12.58 -2.77
N PHE A 544 -19.47 11.40 -3.36
CA PHE A 544 -19.84 11.17 -4.76
C PHE A 544 -21.35 11.28 -5.03
N MET A 545 -22.19 10.92 -4.05
CA MET A 545 -23.63 11.12 -4.15
C MET A 545 -24.01 12.59 -4.42
N ASN A 546 -23.20 13.54 -3.94
CA ASN A 546 -23.38 14.97 -4.21
C ASN A 546 -23.47 15.28 -5.72
N SER A 547 -22.71 14.57 -6.56
CA SER A 547 -22.72 14.75 -8.02
C SER A 547 -24.08 14.42 -8.65
N GLY A 548 -24.86 13.52 -8.05
CA GLY A 548 -26.24 13.24 -8.48
C GLY A 548 -27.27 14.21 -7.91
N ILE A 549 -27.02 14.79 -6.73
CA ILE A 549 -27.91 15.76 -6.07
C ILE A 549 -27.89 17.11 -6.77
N ASN A 550 -26.72 17.53 -7.26
CA ASN A 550 -26.49 18.83 -7.88
C ASN A 550 -27.48 19.15 -9.03
N PRO A 551 -27.63 18.31 -10.08
CA PRO A 551 -28.64 18.51 -11.14
C PRO A 551 -30.08 18.61 -10.64
N VAL A 552 -30.44 17.87 -9.59
CA VAL A 552 -31.78 17.93 -8.99
C VAL A 552 -32.01 19.32 -8.41
N ILE A 553 -31.02 19.89 -7.71
CA ILE A 553 -31.08 21.26 -7.20
C ILE A 553 -31.20 22.26 -8.35
N TYR A 554 -30.41 22.10 -9.41
CA TYR A 554 -30.44 23.01 -10.56
C TYR A 554 -31.81 23.01 -11.24
N CYS A 555 -32.33 21.83 -11.58
CA CYS A 555 -33.62 21.67 -12.23
C CYS A 555 -34.78 22.10 -11.32
N TRP A 556 -34.67 21.94 -10.00
CA TRP A 556 -35.71 22.39 -9.08
C TRP A 556 -35.74 23.93 -8.94
N LYS A 557 -34.57 24.57 -8.88
CA LYS A 557 -34.46 25.99 -8.50
C LYS A 557 -34.19 26.96 -9.65
N MET A 558 -33.64 26.50 -10.77
CA MET A 558 -33.30 27.34 -11.93
C MET A 558 -34.32 27.14 -13.05
N LYS A 559 -35.32 28.04 -13.12
CA LYS A 559 -36.42 27.95 -14.11
C LYS A 559 -35.91 27.89 -15.54
N GLU A 560 -34.93 28.73 -15.89
CA GLU A 560 -34.37 28.82 -17.25
C GLU A 560 -33.71 27.51 -17.66
N LEU A 561 -32.88 26.94 -16.78
CA LEU A 561 -32.24 25.64 -17.02
C LEU A 561 -33.27 24.50 -17.08
N ARG A 562 -34.25 24.46 -16.17
CA ARG A 562 -35.32 23.46 -16.19
C ARG A 562 -36.10 23.49 -17.50
N CYS A 563 -36.39 24.69 -18.02
CA CYS A 563 -37.06 24.84 -19.32
C CYS A 563 -36.20 24.31 -20.46
N ALA A 564 -34.89 24.59 -20.46
CA ALA A 564 -33.96 24.06 -21.46
C ALA A 564 -33.80 22.52 -21.37
N VAL A 565 -33.74 21.97 -20.16
CA VAL A 565 -33.72 20.51 -19.93
C VAL A 565 -34.99 19.86 -20.45
N ARG A 566 -36.16 20.43 -20.13
CA ARG A 566 -37.44 19.92 -20.64
C ARG A 566 -37.47 19.92 -22.18
N LYS A 567 -36.96 20.97 -22.83
CA LYS A 567 -36.83 21.07 -24.30
C LYS A 567 -35.85 20.07 -24.93
N THR A 568 -34.88 19.61 -24.14
CA THR A 568 -33.85 18.67 -24.59
C THR A 568 -34.36 17.23 -24.56
N LEU A 569 -35.34 16.93 -23.69
CA LEU A 569 -35.96 15.61 -23.61
C LEU A 569 -36.78 15.31 -24.87
N PRO A 570 -36.68 14.10 -25.45
CA PRO A 570 -37.33 13.76 -26.72
C PRO A 570 -38.86 13.91 -26.68
N PHE A 571 -39.49 13.76 -25.52
CA PHE A 571 -40.94 13.89 -25.33
C PHE A 571 -41.48 15.33 -25.37
N SER A 572 -40.63 16.36 -25.55
CA SER A 572 -41.09 17.76 -25.63
C SER A 572 -41.19 18.31 -27.04
N LYS A 573 -40.95 17.50 -28.08
CA LYS A 573 -41.07 17.91 -29.48
C LYS A 573 -42.47 17.70 -30.07
N GLU A 574 -43.39 17.09 -29.32
CA GLU A 574 -44.82 17.06 -29.65
C GLU A 574 -45.55 18.09 -28.79
N GLN A 575 -45.55 19.35 -29.23
CA GLN A 575 -46.61 20.35 -28.96
C GLN A 575 -46.36 21.63 -29.75
#